data_AF-A0A6A6YAX7-F1
#
_entry.id   AF-A0A6A6YAX7-F1
#
_cell.length_a   1.000
_cell.length_b   1.000
_cell.length_c   1.000
_cell.angle_alpha   90.00
_cell.angle_beta   90.00
_cell.angle_gamma   90.00
#
_symmetry.space_group_name_H-M   'P 1'
#
loop_
_entity.id
_entity.type
_entity.pdbx_description
1 polymer ?
#
loop_
_entity_poly.entity_id
_entity_poly.type
_entity_poly.pdbx_seq_one_letter_code
_entity_poly.pdbx_strand_id
1 'polypeptide(L)'
;MSTEKRPFAYDAADRAATRKKSRASAPRPPNALSAFNAAESPFLRLPAELRNSIYELVFTVNPIHVEHERKDDPDVRRSYRDPVLAQVTDVPKYFRFYLCQADISEAEAYRRSIDTTLDERIALDDEEATQDLHPNHWRMGDRFHIDSCKERHKACIPPPLPPAWLSAQTQLTEPPNKPISLKHTLTLSLLRVCAQIHTEAHALPYTLSHFSFRHAAAFRAFLSALPPRHGPHLREFTLCMTAGENPTDAARCARWNTHLFESGARVARLRGLRTLHLSLTIAHHEMGADGPLRADLAAPAQLDMWVVGLGRLRELALQEVTVVVTDDPGSRFGIDGAQTVRKYMLGHFHGSWGAMRERECFTAGEKRWWAERMRGRLLWGRKGDEGYYTSAGHHRTSPQYNSSSNSRLSR
;
A
#
# COMPACT_ATOMS: atom_id res chain seq x y z
N MET A 1 -27.54 50.57 -21.88
CA MET A 1 -26.64 49.73 -22.69
C MET A 1 -27.06 48.29 -22.48
N SER A 2 -27.91 47.79 -23.38
CA SER A 2 -28.54 46.47 -23.31
C SER A 2 -27.65 45.46 -24.02
N THR A 3 -27.20 44.42 -23.32
CA THR A 3 -26.37 43.35 -23.87
C THR A 3 -27.27 42.20 -24.31
N GLU A 4 -27.62 42.20 -25.60
CA GLU A 4 -28.28 41.08 -26.28
C GLU A 4 -27.39 39.84 -26.26
N LYS A 5 -27.88 38.77 -25.62
CA LYS A 5 -27.32 37.42 -25.74
C LYS A 5 -27.80 36.79 -27.06
N ARG A 6 -26.89 36.59 -28.01
CA ARG A 6 -27.12 35.71 -29.16
C ARG A 6 -26.94 34.24 -28.73
N PRO A 7 -27.85 33.33 -29.12
CA PRO A 7 -27.63 31.90 -28.92
C PRO A 7 -26.67 31.35 -29.99
N PHE A 8 -25.66 30.62 -29.55
CA PHE A 8 -24.81 29.81 -30.42
C PHE A 8 -25.60 28.56 -30.85
N ALA A 9 -26.05 28.55 -32.10
CA ALA A 9 -26.52 27.35 -32.76
C ALA A 9 -25.31 26.48 -33.11
N TYR A 10 -25.22 25.29 -32.52
CA TYR A 10 -24.28 24.26 -32.97
C TYR A 10 -24.93 23.49 -34.12
N ASP A 11 -24.37 23.65 -35.32
CA ASP A 11 -24.72 22.84 -36.49
C ASP A 11 -24.39 21.36 -36.23
N ALA A 12 -25.45 20.56 -36.08
CA ALA A 12 -25.42 19.11 -35.88
C ALA A 12 -25.48 18.33 -37.21
N ALA A 13 -24.91 18.87 -38.28
CA ALA A 13 -25.14 18.36 -39.63
C ALA A 13 -23.87 18.30 -40.49
N ASP A 14 -22.78 17.64 -40.04
CA ASP A 14 -21.79 17.10 -41.00
C ASP A 14 -20.82 16.04 -40.45
N ARG A 15 -21.34 14.92 -39.94
CA ARG A 15 -20.53 13.70 -39.74
C ARG A 15 -21.17 12.50 -40.43
N ALA A 16 -21.36 12.63 -41.75
CA ALA A 16 -21.56 11.47 -42.62
C ALA A 16 -20.26 10.65 -42.64
N ALA A 17 -20.21 9.68 -41.71
CA ALA A 17 -19.15 8.72 -41.54
C ALA A 17 -18.92 7.92 -42.82
N THR A 18 -17.86 8.23 -43.56
CA THR A 18 -17.20 7.30 -44.49
C THR A 18 -16.56 6.18 -43.69
N ARG A 19 -17.39 5.23 -43.26
CA ARG A 19 -17.00 3.97 -42.64
C ARG A 19 -16.28 3.14 -43.73
N LYS A 20 -15.01 3.44 -43.99
CA LYS A 20 -14.11 2.61 -44.80
C LYS A 20 -14.20 1.19 -44.22
N LYS A 21 -14.92 0.30 -44.93
CA LYS A 21 -14.90 -1.14 -44.68
C LYS A 21 -13.43 -1.56 -44.70
N SER A 22 -12.83 -1.72 -43.52
CA SER A 22 -11.52 -2.34 -43.39
C SER A 22 -11.67 -3.72 -44.00
N ARG A 23 -11.16 -3.89 -45.23
CA ARG A 23 -11.02 -5.21 -45.85
C ARG A 23 -10.35 -6.10 -44.81
N ALA A 24 -11.06 -7.14 -44.37
CA ALA A 24 -10.49 -8.16 -43.53
C ALA A 24 -9.24 -8.67 -44.25
N SER A 25 -8.06 -8.27 -43.78
CA SER A 25 -6.80 -8.75 -44.32
C SER A 25 -6.80 -10.26 -44.15
N ALA A 26 -6.58 -10.98 -45.24
CA ALA A 26 -6.43 -12.43 -45.20
C ALA A 26 -5.45 -12.81 -44.06
N PRO A 27 -5.73 -13.90 -43.31
CA PRO A 27 -4.89 -14.32 -42.21
C PRO A 27 -3.45 -14.47 -42.72
N ARG A 28 -2.54 -13.68 -42.13
CA ARG A 28 -1.14 -13.71 -42.51
C ARG A 28 -0.63 -15.13 -42.19
N PRO A 29 0.04 -15.82 -43.12
CA PRO A 29 0.52 -17.17 -42.85
C PRO A 29 1.42 -17.15 -41.61
N PRO A 30 1.37 -18.20 -40.77
CA PRO A 30 2.20 -18.28 -39.57
C PRO A 30 3.66 -18.09 -39.97
N ASN A 31 4.38 -17.24 -39.23
CA ASN A 31 5.80 -17.04 -39.43
C ASN A 31 6.49 -18.42 -39.38
N ALA A 32 7.28 -18.76 -40.39
CA ALA A 32 8.01 -20.03 -40.46
C ALA A 32 8.81 -20.31 -39.18
N LEU A 33 9.31 -19.25 -38.53
CA LEU A 33 10.01 -19.34 -37.25
C LEU A 33 9.09 -19.80 -36.10
N SER A 34 7.83 -19.37 -36.07
CA SER A 34 6.85 -19.82 -35.06
C SER A 34 6.49 -21.29 -35.26
N ALA A 35 6.32 -21.73 -36.53
CA ALA A 35 6.05 -23.13 -36.83
C ALA A 35 7.25 -24.03 -36.45
N PHE A 36 8.47 -23.58 -36.74
CA PHE A 36 9.69 -24.27 -36.32
C PHE A 36 9.82 -24.35 -34.81
N ASN A 37 9.63 -23.23 -34.10
CA ASN A 37 9.69 -23.20 -32.63
C ASN A 37 8.63 -24.11 -31.99
N ALA A 38 7.43 -24.17 -32.56
CA ALA A 38 6.37 -25.06 -32.08
C ALA A 38 6.68 -26.54 -32.32
N ALA A 39 7.43 -26.88 -33.38
CA ALA A 39 7.84 -28.26 -33.66
C ALA A 39 9.04 -28.69 -32.80
N GLU A 40 10.03 -27.82 -32.64
CA GLU A 40 11.32 -28.18 -32.03
C GLU A 40 11.34 -27.95 -30.51
N SER A 41 10.66 -26.93 -29.99
CA SER A 41 10.71 -26.63 -28.55
C SER A 41 9.84 -27.61 -27.76
N PRO A 42 10.42 -28.41 -26.83
CA PRO A 42 9.64 -29.28 -25.97
C PRO A 42 8.59 -28.50 -25.16
N PHE A 43 8.91 -27.28 -24.74
CA PHE A 43 7.99 -26.41 -23.99
C PHE A 43 6.83 -25.91 -24.86
N LEU A 44 7.08 -25.46 -26.09
CA LEU A 44 6.01 -24.94 -26.96
C LEU A 44 5.13 -26.04 -27.56
N ARG A 45 5.59 -27.30 -27.55
CA ARG A 45 4.78 -28.48 -27.87
C ARG A 45 3.77 -28.86 -26.80
N LEU A 46 3.97 -28.41 -25.55
CA LEU A 46 3.00 -28.66 -24.49
C LEU A 46 1.66 -27.99 -24.83
N PRO A 47 0.51 -28.55 -24.41
CA PRO A 47 -0.77 -27.85 -24.45
C PRO A 47 -0.70 -26.49 -23.75
N ALA A 48 -1.53 -25.54 -24.20
CA ALA A 48 -1.51 -24.16 -23.69
C ALA A 48 -1.79 -24.11 -22.18
N GLU A 49 -2.62 -25.02 -21.68
CA GLU A 49 -2.97 -25.18 -20.27
C GLU A 49 -1.73 -25.48 -19.42
N LEU A 50 -0.89 -26.44 -19.85
CA LEU A 50 0.34 -26.77 -19.14
C LEU A 50 1.36 -25.64 -19.21
N ARG A 51 1.45 -24.93 -20.35
CA ARG A 51 2.31 -23.74 -20.45
C ARG A 51 1.86 -22.65 -19.49
N ASN A 52 0.55 -22.40 -19.39
CA ASN A 52 0.00 -21.43 -18.45
C ASN A 52 0.31 -21.81 -16.99
N SER A 53 0.17 -23.09 -16.60
CA SER A 53 0.57 -23.55 -15.27
C SER A 53 2.07 -23.36 -15.02
N ILE A 54 2.92 -23.60 -16.01
CA ILE A 54 4.37 -23.34 -15.88
C ILE A 54 4.64 -21.84 -15.76
N TYR A 55 3.98 -21.01 -16.56
CA TYR A 55 4.10 -19.55 -16.43
C TYR A 55 3.63 -19.07 -15.07
N GLU A 56 2.53 -19.61 -14.54
CA GLU A 56 2.09 -19.34 -13.17
C GLU A 56 3.19 -19.71 -12.19
N LEU A 57 3.78 -20.90 -12.25
CA LEU A 57 4.86 -21.26 -11.33
C LEU A 57 6.11 -20.36 -11.46
N VAL A 58 6.42 -19.90 -12.68
CA VAL A 58 7.59 -19.05 -12.96
C VAL A 58 7.37 -17.58 -12.59
N PHE A 59 6.15 -17.08 -12.79
CA PHE A 59 5.76 -15.68 -12.54
C PHE A 59 4.91 -15.49 -11.30
N THR A 60 4.61 -16.55 -10.54
CA THR A 60 4.02 -16.41 -9.21
C THR A 60 5.09 -15.81 -8.34
N VAL A 61 4.78 -14.65 -7.78
CA VAL A 61 5.74 -13.90 -7.01
C VAL A 61 5.12 -13.50 -5.69
N ASN A 62 5.96 -13.58 -4.65
CA ASN A 62 5.73 -12.82 -3.44
C ASN A 62 5.40 -11.36 -3.79
N PRO A 63 4.65 -10.65 -2.92
CA PRO A 63 4.32 -9.25 -3.14
C PRO A 63 5.56 -8.45 -3.54
N ILE A 64 5.44 -7.63 -4.59
CA ILE A 64 6.53 -6.81 -5.11
C ILE A 64 6.37 -5.43 -4.49
N HIS A 65 7.32 -5.03 -3.65
CA HIS A 65 7.35 -3.66 -3.18
C HIS A 65 7.87 -2.73 -4.27
N VAL A 66 7.24 -1.57 -4.41
CA VAL A 66 7.63 -0.53 -5.35
C VAL A 66 8.00 0.71 -4.56
N GLU A 67 9.27 1.08 -4.63
CA GLU A 67 9.82 2.26 -3.98
C GLU A 67 10.37 3.26 -5.00
N HIS A 68 10.34 4.53 -4.62
CA HIS A 68 10.89 5.62 -5.40
C HIS A 68 12.12 6.18 -4.67
N GLU A 69 13.27 6.10 -5.33
CA GLU A 69 14.53 6.67 -4.88
C GLU A 69 14.36 8.19 -4.71
N ARG A 70 14.48 8.68 -3.48
CA ARG A 70 14.46 10.13 -3.23
C ARG A 70 15.78 10.71 -3.71
N LYS A 71 15.70 11.71 -4.59
CA LYS A 71 16.86 12.41 -5.16
C LYS A 71 17.68 13.15 -4.09
N ASP A 72 17.05 13.45 -2.96
CA ASP A 72 17.59 14.24 -1.85
C ASP A 72 18.14 13.37 -0.72
N ASP A 73 18.17 12.04 -0.88
CA ASP A 73 18.88 11.16 0.04
C ASP A 73 20.35 11.10 -0.41
N PRO A 74 21.28 11.84 0.24
CA PRO A 74 22.65 11.98 -0.22
C PRO A 74 23.40 10.65 -0.26
N ASP A 75 22.99 9.67 0.55
CA ASP A 75 23.56 8.32 0.59
C ASP A 75 23.05 7.42 -0.55
N VAL A 76 21.96 7.80 -1.21
CA VAL A 76 21.25 6.96 -2.20
C VAL A 76 21.46 7.48 -3.64
N ARG A 77 22.52 8.25 -3.89
CA ARG A 77 22.94 8.69 -5.25
C ARG A 77 23.44 7.56 -6.16
N ARG A 78 23.16 6.29 -5.84
CA ARG A 78 23.62 5.13 -6.61
C ARG A 78 22.46 4.49 -7.37
N SER A 79 22.36 4.94 -8.61
CA SER A 79 21.53 4.40 -9.68
C SER A 79 21.69 2.87 -9.77
N TYR A 80 20.72 2.15 -9.22
CA TYR A 80 20.46 0.77 -9.60
C TYR A 80 19.89 0.78 -11.02
N ARG A 81 20.76 0.51 -12.00
CA ARG A 81 20.33 0.31 -13.38
C ARG A 81 19.84 -1.13 -13.52
N ASP A 82 18.53 -1.36 -13.44
CA ASP A 82 17.94 -2.58 -14.02
C ASP A 82 17.33 -2.24 -15.39
N PRO A 83 18.09 -2.36 -16.49
CA PRO A 83 17.65 -1.97 -17.82
C PRO A 83 16.55 -2.88 -18.37
N VAL A 84 16.22 -4.02 -17.74
CA VAL A 84 15.25 -4.97 -18.32
C VAL A 84 13.82 -4.65 -17.91
N LEU A 85 13.58 -4.16 -16.70
CA LEU A 85 12.27 -3.59 -16.39
C LEU A 85 12.06 -2.27 -17.15
N ALA A 86 13.10 -1.44 -17.25
CA ALA A 86 13.09 -0.22 -18.06
C ALA A 86 12.85 -0.46 -19.57
N GLN A 87 13.06 -1.68 -20.06
CA GLN A 87 12.75 -2.09 -21.44
C GLN A 87 11.31 -2.61 -21.59
N VAL A 88 10.70 -3.15 -20.53
CA VAL A 88 9.30 -3.62 -20.52
C VAL A 88 8.35 -2.48 -20.16
N THR A 89 8.84 -1.49 -19.41
CA THR A 89 8.09 -0.32 -18.96
C THR A 89 9.01 0.91 -19.05
N ASP A 90 8.52 2.01 -19.62
CA ASP A 90 9.26 3.27 -19.82
C ASP A 90 9.41 4.03 -18.48
N VAL A 91 9.90 3.33 -17.46
CA VAL A 91 9.85 3.75 -16.06
C VAL A 91 11.00 4.72 -15.79
N PRO A 92 10.72 5.87 -15.13
CA PRO A 92 11.76 6.78 -14.67
C PRO A 92 12.86 6.05 -13.89
N LYS A 93 14.12 6.48 -14.02
CA LYS A 93 15.34 5.86 -13.44
C LYS A 93 15.38 5.74 -11.90
N TYR A 94 14.27 5.99 -11.20
CA TYR A 94 14.19 6.17 -9.76
C TYR A 94 13.37 5.08 -9.08
N PHE A 95 13.02 3.98 -9.75
CA PHE A 95 12.26 2.90 -9.13
C PHE A 95 13.15 1.78 -8.63
N ARG A 96 12.86 1.35 -7.41
CA ARG A 96 13.37 0.11 -6.84
C ARG A 96 12.18 -0.82 -6.66
N PHE A 97 12.38 -2.07 -7.05
CA PHE A 97 11.44 -3.10 -6.67
C PHE A 97 12.20 -4.25 -6.03
N TYR A 98 11.57 -4.84 -5.03
CA TYR A 98 12.12 -5.92 -4.25
C TYR A 98 10.98 -6.85 -3.86
N LEU A 99 11.30 -8.14 -3.70
CA LEU A 99 10.31 -9.07 -3.20
C LEU A 99 10.05 -8.82 -1.72
N CYS A 100 8.79 -8.98 -1.35
CA CYS A 100 8.38 -9.16 0.00
C CYS A 100 9.00 -10.44 0.55
N GLN A 101 9.68 -10.28 1.68
CA GLN A 101 10.23 -11.33 2.52
C GLN A 101 9.51 -11.37 3.88
N ALA A 102 8.38 -10.67 4.02
CA ALA A 102 7.61 -10.72 5.25
C ALA A 102 7.06 -12.12 5.46
N ASP A 103 7.20 -12.64 6.68
CA ASP A 103 6.70 -13.96 7.07
C ASP A 103 5.16 -14.03 7.02
N ILE A 104 4.51 -12.87 7.06
CA ILE A 104 3.05 -12.72 7.16
C ILE A 104 2.55 -11.90 5.97
N SER A 105 1.59 -12.47 5.23
CA SER A 105 0.92 -11.77 4.13
C SER A 105 -0.03 -10.69 4.62
N GLU A 106 -0.43 -9.75 3.75
CA GLU A 106 -1.39 -8.70 4.11
C GLU A 106 -2.80 -9.26 4.37
N ALA A 107 -3.19 -10.32 3.69
CA ALA A 107 -4.44 -11.03 3.94
C ALA A 107 -4.43 -11.68 5.34
N GLU A 108 -3.32 -12.30 5.72
CA GLU A 108 -3.14 -12.91 7.04
C GLU A 108 -3.08 -11.84 8.15
N ALA A 109 -2.37 -10.73 7.92
CA ALA A 109 -2.38 -9.59 8.85
C ALA A 109 -3.79 -9.04 9.04
N TYR A 110 -4.59 -8.95 7.97
CA TYR A 110 -6.00 -8.56 8.09
C TYR A 110 -6.83 -9.57 8.86
N ARG A 111 -6.72 -10.87 8.54
CA ARG A 111 -7.42 -11.95 9.26
C ARG A 111 -7.16 -11.89 10.76
N ARG A 112 -5.89 -11.76 11.15
CA ARG A 112 -5.51 -11.59 12.55
C ARG A 112 -6.14 -10.32 13.13
N SER A 113 -6.16 -9.22 12.38
CA SER A 113 -6.63 -7.92 12.90
C SER A 113 -8.10 -7.91 13.29
N ILE A 114 -8.92 -8.70 12.61
CA ILE A 114 -10.35 -8.82 12.86
C ILE A 114 -10.70 -9.92 13.86
N ASP A 115 -9.79 -10.88 14.08
CA ASP A 115 -10.00 -11.97 15.01
C ASP A 115 -9.91 -11.47 16.46
N THR A 116 -11.01 -11.58 17.19
CA THR A 116 -11.11 -11.17 18.59
C THR A 116 -10.65 -12.23 19.57
N THR A 117 -10.43 -13.46 19.09
CA THR A 117 -10.05 -14.62 19.90
C THR A 117 -8.53 -14.77 20.05
N LEU A 118 -7.75 -14.15 19.18
CA LEU A 118 -6.29 -14.15 19.24
C LEU A 118 -5.79 -13.35 20.45
N ASP A 119 -4.95 -13.99 21.30
CA ASP A 119 -4.19 -13.36 22.39
C ASP A 119 -2.69 -13.40 22.03
N GLU A 120 -2.30 -12.56 21.07
CA GLU A 120 -0.93 -12.45 20.56
C GLU A 120 -0.22 -11.34 21.32
N ARG A 121 0.43 -11.71 22.41
CA ARG A 121 1.30 -10.81 23.17
C ARG A 121 2.72 -10.92 22.65
N ILE A 122 3.40 -9.79 22.52
CA ILE A 122 4.84 -9.80 22.22
C ILE A 122 5.54 -10.50 23.39
N ALA A 123 6.21 -11.63 23.11
CA ALA A 123 7.10 -12.27 24.07
C ALA A 123 8.27 -11.32 24.34
N LEU A 124 8.48 -10.97 25.61
CA LEU A 124 9.67 -10.23 26.03
C LEU A 124 10.75 -11.24 26.39
N ASP A 125 12.00 -10.90 26.11
CA ASP A 125 13.13 -11.64 26.66
C ASP A 125 13.09 -11.54 28.19
N ASP A 126 13.43 -12.63 28.90
CA ASP A 126 13.27 -12.79 30.35
C ASP A 126 13.97 -11.68 31.18
N GLU A 127 14.96 -10.97 30.61
CA GLU A 127 15.64 -9.83 31.25
C GLU A 127 14.84 -8.50 31.17
N GLU A 128 13.95 -8.33 30.19
CA GLU A 128 13.02 -7.19 30.09
C GLU A 128 11.66 -7.46 30.77
N ALA A 129 11.42 -8.71 31.16
CA ALA A 129 10.19 -9.16 31.82
C ALA A 129 10.03 -8.71 33.28
N THR A 130 10.82 -7.73 33.75
CA THR A 130 10.59 -7.10 35.07
C THR A 130 9.27 -6.31 35.05
N GLN A 131 8.20 -7.02 35.41
CA GLN A 131 6.90 -6.62 35.93
C GLN A 131 6.21 -5.40 35.26
N ASP A 132 5.06 -5.69 34.64
CA ASP A 132 3.95 -4.78 34.30
C ASP A 132 3.94 -4.02 32.96
N LEU A 133 4.90 -4.21 32.06
CA LEU A 133 4.94 -3.45 30.80
C LEU A 133 4.98 -4.35 29.57
N HIS A 134 3.82 -4.84 29.14
CA HIS A 134 3.63 -5.40 27.80
C HIS A 134 3.16 -4.29 26.83
N PRO A 135 4.02 -3.69 26.00
CA PRO A 135 3.58 -2.78 24.95
C PRO A 135 3.10 -3.61 23.76
N ASN A 136 1.89 -4.17 23.82
CA ASN A 136 1.22 -4.54 22.58
C ASN A 136 1.01 -3.25 21.75
N HIS A 137 1.19 -3.34 20.43
CA HIS A 137 1.14 -2.19 19.50
C HIS A 137 -0.25 -1.56 19.35
N TRP A 138 -1.20 -1.97 20.17
CA TRP A 138 -2.57 -1.49 20.17
C TRP A 138 -2.79 -0.64 21.41
N ARG A 139 -2.59 -1.23 22.60
CA ARG A 139 -2.53 -0.50 23.87
C ARG A 139 -1.79 -1.33 24.92
N MET A 140 -1.27 -0.70 25.97
CA MET A 140 -0.78 -1.42 27.14
C MET A 140 -1.92 -2.30 27.71
N GLY A 141 -1.67 -3.60 27.80
CA GLY A 141 -2.66 -4.58 28.28
C GLY A 141 -3.66 -5.08 27.22
N ASP A 142 -3.62 -4.57 25.98
CA ASP A 142 -4.37 -5.22 24.90
C ASP A 142 -3.83 -6.63 24.72
N ARG A 143 -4.71 -7.60 24.50
CA ARG A 143 -4.32 -9.00 24.24
C ARG A 143 -3.77 -9.23 22.84
N PHE A 144 -3.76 -8.20 22.01
CA PHE A 144 -3.60 -8.37 20.59
C PHE A 144 -2.56 -7.41 20.02
N HIS A 145 -1.69 -7.94 19.16
CA HIS A 145 -0.65 -7.18 18.48
C HIS A 145 -0.61 -7.58 17.00
N ILE A 146 -0.53 -6.56 16.15
CA ILE A 146 -0.08 -6.70 14.77
C ILE A 146 1.00 -5.66 14.53
N ASP A 147 2.14 -6.14 14.07
CA ASP A 147 3.21 -5.33 13.52
C ASP A 147 2.71 -4.39 12.44
N SER A 148 3.15 -3.14 12.45
CA SER A 148 2.87 -2.22 11.35
C SER A 148 3.41 -2.75 10.01
N CYS A 149 2.89 -2.26 8.87
CA CYS A 149 3.48 -2.59 7.56
C CYS A 149 4.98 -2.26 7.52
N LYS A 150 5.43 -1.21 8.22
CA LYS A 150 6.85 -0.87 8.31
C LYS A 150 7.66 -2.00 8.96
N GLU A 151 7.19 -2.58 10.06
CA GLU A 151 7.90 -3.65 10.79
C GLU A 151 7.80 -4.99 10.08
N ARG A 152 6.59 -5.42 9.66
CA ARG A 152 6.42 -6.69 8.92
C ARG A 152 7.33 -6.77 7.71
N HIS A 153 7.53 -5.63 7.05
CA HIS A 153 8.30 -5.55 5.82
C HIS A 153 9.70 -4.96 6.04
N LYS A 154 10.21 -4.90 7.26
CA LYS A 154 11.54 -4.32 7.57
C LYS A 154 12.66 -5.11 6.89
N ALA A 155 12.56 -6.43 6.88
CA ALA A 155 13.52 -7.31 6.21
C ALA A 155 13.47 -7.21 4.67
N CYS A 156 12.34 -6.76 4.10
CA CYS A 156 12.19 -6.65 2.65
C CYS A 156 13.08 -5.55 2.05
N ILE A 157 13.39 -4.50 2.81
CA ILE A 157 14.26 -3.42 2.32
C ILE A 157 15.71 -3.92 2.42
N PRO A 158 16.42 -4.09 1.30
CA PRO A 158 17.83 -4.44 1.36
C PRO A 158 18.57 -3.34 2.14
N PRO A 159 19.48 -3.70 3.06
CA PRO A 159 20.26 -2.71 3.79
C PRO A 159 20.99 -1.80 2.80
N PRO A 160 21.19 -0.51 3.13
CA PRO A 160 21.95 0.38 2.29
C PRO A 160 23.33 -0.25 2.03
N LEU A 161 23.69 -0.41 0.74
CA LEU A 161 25.00 -0.91 0.40
C LEU A 161 26.04 0.04 0.98
N PRO A 162 27.11 -0.47 1.62
CA PRO A 162 28.18 0.40 2.08
C PRO A 162 28.74 1.23 0.91
N PRO A 163 29.24 2.45 1.17
CA PRO A 163 29.90 3.25 0.15
C PRO A 163 30.99 2.43 -0.55
N ALA A 164 31.12 2.57 -1.87
CA ALA A 164 32.02 1.70 -2.67
C ALA A 164 33.49 1.85 -2.24
N TRP A 165 33.84 3.00 -1.67
CA TRP A 165 35.17 3.23 -1.11
C TRP A 165 35.41 2.40 0.17
N LEU A 166 34.37 2.08 0.93
CA LEU A 166 34.41 1.10 2.03
C LEU A 166 34.42 -0.35 1.51
N SER A 167 33.75 -0.62 0.39
CA SER A 167 33.64 -1.98 -0.20
C SER A 167 34.92 -2.49 -0.86
N ALA A 168 35.89 -1.62 -1.16
CA ALA A 168 37.12 -2.00 -1.85
C ALA A 168 38.04 -2.92 -1.01
N GLN A 169 37.87 -2.96 0.32
CA GLN A 169 38.69 -3.79 1.22
C GLN A 169 37.97 -5.06 1.72
N THR A 170 36.65 -5.18 1.56
CA THR A 170 35.86 -6.29 2.12
C THR A 170 35.63 -7.44 1.11
N GLN A 171 36.64 -7.76 0.29
CA GLN A 171 36.51 -8.66 -0.88
C GLN A 171 36.40 -10.18 -0.61
N LEU A 172 36.18 -10.67 0.62
CA LEU A 172 36.24 -12.13 0.86
C LEU A 172 35.00 -12.81 1.43
N THR A 173 33.92 -12.07 1.72
CA THR A 173 32.64 -12.70 2.05
C THR A 173 31.55 -11.97 1.27
N GLU A 174 30.89 -12.66 0.34
CA GLU A 174 29.72 -12.11 -0.32
C GLU A 174 28.76 -11.57 0.73
N PRO A 175 28.34 -10.30 0.65
CA PRO A 175 27.43 -9.75 1.65
C PRO A 175 26.15 -10.59 1.64
N PRO A 176 25.63 -11.00 2.81
CA PRO A 176 24.46 -11.88 2.91
C PRO A 176 23.20 -11.30 2.25
N ASN A 177 23.21 -10.01 1.89
CA ASN A 177 22.08 -9.28 1.33
C ASN A 177 22.43 -8.63 -0.02
N LYS A 178 22.85 -9.42 -1.01
CA LYS A 178 22.93 -8.91 -2.39
C LYS A 178 21.51 -8.54 -2.83
N PRO A 179 21.24 -7.27 -3.20
CA PRO A 179 19.91 -6.85 -3.61
C PRO A 179 19.49 -7.69 -4.82
N ILE A 180 18.36 -8.38 -4.64
CA ILE A 180 17.86 -9.32 -5.64
C ILE A 180 17.38 -8.49 -6.84
N SER A 181 18.07 -8.62 -7.99
CA SER A 181 17.61 -7.99 -9.23
C SER A 181 16.29 -8.62 -9.63
N LEU A 182 15.24 -7.80 -9.75
CA LEU A 182 13.91 -8.24 -10.18
C LEU A 182 13.92 -9.01 -11.49
N LYS A 183 14.85 -8.71 -12.39
CA LYS A 183 15.01 -9.49 -13.61
C LYS A 183 15.23 -10.97 -13.30
N HIS A 184 16.05 -11.27 -12.30
CA HIS A 184 16.33 -12.62 -11.85
C HIS A 184 15.16 -13.17 -11.04
N THR A 185 14.51 -12.34 -10.23
CA THR A 185 13.44 -12.82 -9.36
C THR A 185 12.10 -13.06 -10.05
N LEU A 186 11.75 -12.21 -11.00
CA LEU A 186 10.52 -12.30 -11.79
C LEU A 186 10.71 -13.13 -13.06
N THR A 187 11.90 -13.70 -13.27
CA THR A 187 12.28 -14.49 -14.45
C THR A 187 11.86 -13.83 -15.77
N LEU A 188 11.88 -12.49 -15.85
CA LEU A 188 11.36 -11.75 -17.01
C LEU A 188 12.20 -11.98 -18.28
N SER A 189 13.38 -12.58 -18.15
CA SER A 189 14.15 -13.10 -19.28
C SER A 189 13.35 -14.10 -20.11
N LEU A 190 12.44 -14.87 -19.50
CA LEU A 190 11.58 -15.82 -20.22
C LEU A 190 10.71 -15.11 -21.27
N LEU A 191 10.19 -13.92 -20.96
CA LEU A 191 9.38 -13.12 -21.89
C LEU A 191 10.17 -12.65 -23.12
N ARG A 192 11.50 -12.72 -23.09
CA ARG A 192 12.38 -12.32 -24.19
C ARG A 192 12.84 -13.49 -25.06
N VAL A 193 12.49 -14.73 -24.70
CA VAL A 193 12.96 -15.93 -25.42
C VAL A 193 12.38 -16.00 -26.82
N CYS A 194 11.06 -15.87 -26.97
CA CYS A 194 10.43 -15.83 -28.29
C CYS A 194 9.11 -15.05 -28.27
N ALA A 195 8.65 -14.64 -29.46
CA ALA A 195 7.43 -13.85 -29.62
C ALA A 195 6.16 -14.59 -29.14
N GLN A 196 6.14 -15.92 -29.24
CA GLN A 196 5.01 -16.73 -28.76
C GLN A 196 4.90 -16.66 -27.23
N ILE A 197 5.99 -16.95 -26.50
CA ILE A 197 6.03 -16.84 -25.03
C ILE A 197 5.68 -15.42 -24.59
N HIS A 198 6.24 -14.41 -25.24
CA HIS A 198 5.89 -13.02 -24.93
C HIS A 198 4.38 -12.78 -25.08
N THR A 199 3.79 -13.19 -26.20
CA THR A 199 2.36 -12.98 -26.46
C THR A 199 1.49 -13.66 -25.41
N GLU A 200 1.82 -14.90 -25.05
CA GLU A 200 1.09 -15.69 -24.05
C GLU A 200 1.25 -15.13 -22.63
N ALA A 201 2.46 -14.72 -22.25
CA ALA A 201 2.81 -14.52 -20.84
C ALA A 201 3.09 -13.08 -20.42
N HIS A 202 3.23 -12.11 -21.33
CA HIS A 202 3.61 -10.73 -20.96
C HIS A 202 2.65 -10.02 -20.00
N ALA A 203 1.40 -10.49 -19.91
CA ALA A 203 0.39 -9.98 -18.99
C ALA A 203 0.45 -10.63 -17.60
N LEU A 204 1.05 -11.83 -17.48
CA LEU A 204 1.06 -12.62 -16.26
C LEU A 204 1.81 -11.93 -15.11
N PRO A 205 2.98 -11.29 -15.31
CA PRO A 205 3.62 -10.53 -14.23
C PRO A 205 2.75 -9.43 -13.64
N TYR A 206 1.77 -8.89 -14.37
CA TYR A 206 0.84 -7.89 -13.82
C TYR A 206 -0.40 -8.54 -13.20
N THR A 207 -0.81 -9.69 -13.72
CA THR A 207 -2.01 -10.41 -13.30
C THR A 207 -1.79 -11.19 -12.01
N LEU A 208 -0.61 -11.79 -11.87
CA LEU A 208 -0.23 -12.65 -10.76
C LEU A 208 0.53 -11.92 -9.67
N SER A 209 1.12 -10.74 -9.98
CA SER A 209 1.86 -9.99 -8.96
C SER A 209 0.95 -9.08 -8.15
N HIS A 210 1.23 -9.07 -6.86
CA HIS A 210 0.73 -8.10 -5.91
C HIS A 210 1.73 -6.95 -5.76
N PHE A 211 1.33 -5.70 -6.03
CA PHE A 211 2.24 -4.54 -5.88
C PHE A 211 2.00 -3.78 -4.58
N SER A 212 3.05 -3.57 -3.78
CA SER A 212 2.98 -2.88 -2.49
C SER A 212 3.69 -1.52 -2.54
N PHE A 213 3.02 -0.47 -2.09
CA PHE A 213 3.51 0.91 -2.15
C PHE A 213 3.55 1.53 -0.75
N ARG A 214 4.76 1.83 -0.25
CA ARG A 214 4.95 2.56 1.01
C ARG A 214 4.79 4.07 0.88
N HIS A 215 4.89 4.57 -0.36
CA HIS A 215 4.93 6.00 -0.63
C HIS A 215 4.04 6.37 -1.82
N ALA A 216 3.23 7.41 -1.63
CA ALA A 216 2.34 7.94 -2.65
C ALA A 216 3.09 8.38 -3.93
N ALA A 217 4.33 8.87 -3.80
CA ALA A 217 5.16 9.25 -4.93
C ALA A 217 5.55 8.04 -5.81
N ALA A 218 5.90 6.91 -5.18
CA ALA A 218 6.21 5.67 -5.89
C ALA A 218 4.97 5.14 -6.62
N PHE A 219 3.83 5.10 -5.93
CA PHE A 219 2.56 4.75 -6.54
C PHE A 219 2.23 5.63 -7.75
N ARG A 220 2.30 6.96 -7.58
CA ARG A 220 2.02 7.92 -8.66
C ARG A 220 2.91 7.69 -9.87
N ALA A 221 4.22 7.59 -9.66
CA ALA A 221 5.14 7.45 -10.77
C ALA A 221 5.05 6.05 -11.42
N PHE A 222 4.69 5.00 -10.66
CA PHE A 222 4.40 3.67 -11.19
C PHE A 222 3.20 3.73 -12.13
N LEU A 223 2.10 4.36 -11.69
CA LEU A 223 0.91 4.54 -12.55
C LEU A 223 1.21 5.35 -13.80
N SER A 224 2.07 6.38 -13.71
CA SER A 224 2.49 7.16 -14.87
C SER A 224 3.27 6.34 -15.88
N ALA A 225 4.18 5.50 -15.39
CA ALA A 225 5.03 4.65 -16.22
C ALA A 225 4.32 3.40 -16.75
N LEU A 226 3.22 2.97 -16.11
CA LEU A 226 2.45 1.81 -16.51
C LEU A 226 1.81 2.03 -17.90
N PRO A 227 2.19 1.24 -18.92
CA PRO A 227 1.56 1.35 -20.22
C PRO A 227 0.05 1.04 -20.13
N PRO A 228 -0.83 1.78 -20.84
CA PRO A 228 -2.28 1.62 -20.71
C PRO A 228 -2.80 0.20 -20.92
N ARG A 229 -2.15 -0.58 -21.79
CA ARG A 229 -2.49 -2.00 -22.06
C ARG A 229 -2.33 -2.92 -20.86
N HIS A 230 -1.48 -2.57 -19.89
CA HIS A 230 -1.23 -3.40 -18.70
C HIS A 230 -2.20 -3.11 -17.55
N GLY A 231 -2.86 -1.95 -17.59
CA GLY A 231 -3.83 -1.55 -16.57
C GLY A 231 -4.95 -2.56 -16.27
N PRO A 232 -5.60 -3.17 -17.29
CA PRO A 232 -6.61 -4.21 -17.10
C PRO A 232 -6.10 -5.49 -16.43
N HIS A 233 -4.79 -5.72 -16.43
CA HIS A 233 -4.16 -6.92 -15.88
C HIS A 233 -3.80 -6.77 -14.40
N LEU A 234 -3.61 -5.55 -13.88
CA LEU A 234 -3.32 -5.34 -12.46
C LEU A 234 -4.49 -5.81 -11.60
N ARG A 235 -4.29 -6.80 -10.73
CA ARG A 235 -5.36 -7.37 -9.89
C ARG A 235 -5.34 -6.89 -8.45
N GLU A 236 -4.16 -6.70 -7.87
CA GLU A 236 -4.01 -6.57 -6.43
C GLU A 236 -2.94 -5.57 -6.03
N PHE A 237 -3.26 -4.69 -5.08
CA PHE A 237 -2.35 -3.69 -4.52
C PHE A 237 -2.35 -3.67 -3.00
N THR A 238 -1.21 -3.30 -2.40
CA THR A 238 -1.12 -2.80 -1.02
C THR A 238 -0.71 -1.34 -1.02
N LEU A 239 -1.42 -0.52 -0.26
CA LEU A 239 -0.99 0.85 0.06
C LEU A 239 -0.68 0.92 1.55
N CYS A 240 0.56 1.25 1.90
CA CYS A 240 0.93 1.55 3.28
C CYS A 240 0.86 3.06 3.51
N MET A 241 0.03 3.45 4.46
CA MET A 241 -0.31 4.83 4.77
C MET A 241 0.02 5.13 6.22
N THR A 242 0.35 6.38 6.52
CA THR A 242 0.59 6.85 7.89
C THR A 242 -0.38 7.98 8.20
N ALA A 243 -1.28 7.78 9.16
CA ALA A 243 -2.06 8.85 9.76
C ALA A 243 -1.31 9.47 10.92
N GLY A 244 -1.57 10.75 11.18
CA GLY A 244 -1.02 11.48 12.31
C GLY A 244 -0.18 12.68 11.91
N GLU A 245 -0.15 13.65 12.80
CA GLU A 245 0.52 14.92 12.60
C GLU A 245 1.99 14.76 12.96
N ASN A 246 2.84 14.76 11.95
CA ASN A 246 4.21 15.22 12.10
C ASN A 246 4.26 16.51 11.28
N PRO A 247 4.59 17.69 11.80
CA PRO A 247 4.58 18.92 11.01
C PRO A 247 5.52 18.87 9.78
N THR A 248 6.51 17.97 9.77
CA THR A 248 7.36 17.71 8.60
C THR A 248 6.78 16.66 7.63
N ASP A 249 5.73 15.93 8.06
CA ASP A 249 5.18 14.72 7.44
C ASP A 249 3.63 14.63 7.42
N ALA A 250 2.89 15.67 7.86
CA ALA A 250 1.43 15.86 7.70
C ALA A 250 1.04 15.78 6.20
N ALA A 251 2.05 15.89 5.35
CA ALA A 251 2.04 15.54 3.96
C ALA A 251 1.82 14.05 3.64
N ARG A 252 1.86 13.04 4.52
CA ARG A 252 1.81 11.63 4.05
C ARG A 252 0.45 11.20 3.51
N CYS A 253 -0.62 11.37 4.27
CA CYS A 253 -1.97 11.11 3.75
C CYS A 253 -2.49 12.23 2.86
N ALA A 254 -2.15 13.49 3.15
CA ALA A 254 -2.41 14.58 2.23
C ALA A 254 -1.74 14.35 0.85
N ARG A 255 -0.53 13.78 0.78
CA ARG A 255 0.12 13.39 -0.49
C ARG A 255 -0.62 12.24 -1.17
N TRP A 256 -1.09 11.25 -0.42
CA TRP A 256 -1.97 10.21 -1.00
C TRP A 256 -3.22 10.85 -1.60
N ASN A 257 -3.85 11.76 -0.87
CA ASN A 257 -4.97 12.55 -1.35
C ASN A 257 -4.59 13.32 -2.62
N THR A 258 -3.63 14.24 -2.58
CA THR A 258 -3.18 15.02 -3.74
C THR A 258 -2.86 14.14 -4.94
N HIS A 259 -2.10 13.06 -4.76
CA HIS A 259 -1.68 12.20 -5.87
C HIS A 259 -2.81 11.35 -6.45
N LEU A 260 -3.76 10.92 -5.61
CA LEU A 260 -4.99 10.26 -6.08
C LEU A 260 -5.95 11.28 -6.73
N PHE A 261 -5.97 12.53 -6.26
CA PHE A 261 -6.84 13.61 -6.75
C PHE A 261 -6.50 14.15 -8.12
N GLU A 262 -5.21 14.39 -8.37
CA GLU A 262 -4.72 14.94 -9.64
C GLU A 262 -4.95 13.98 -10.83
N SER A 263 -5.44 12.78 -10.57
CA SER A 263 -5.16 11.60 -11.39
C SER A 263 -6.40 10.80 -11.80
N GLY A 264 -7.59 11.41 -11.97
CA GLY A 264 -8.78 10.67 -12.44
C GLY A 264 -8.49 9.81 -13.69
N ALA A 265 -7.73 10.36 -14.66
CA ALA A 265 -7.27 9.62 -15.84
C ALA A 265 -6.29 8.46 -15.54
N ARG A 266 -5.54 8.51 -14.42
CA ARG A 266 -4.62 7.44 -14.01
C ARG A 266 -5.33 6.36 -13.20
N VAL A 267 -6.32 6.71 -12.38
CA VAL A 267 -7.17 5.72 -11.70
C VAL A 267 -7.92 4.88 -12.74
N ALA A 268 -8.29 5.47 -13.88
CA ALA A 268 -8.83 4.71 -15.01
C ALA A 268 -7.88 3.65 -15.59
N ARG A 269 -6.56 3.71 -15.31
CA ARG A 269 -5.61 2.63 -15.65
C ARG A 269 -5.77 1.43 -14.72
N LEU A 270 -6.40 1.57 -13.56
CA LEU A 270 -6.60 0.51 -12.57
C LEU A 270 -7.91 -0.26 -12.75
N ARG A 271 -8.50 -0.25 -13.95
CA ARG A 271 -9.75 -0.99 -14.24
C ARG A 271 -9.65 -2.50 -13.98
N GLY A 272 -8.45 -3.05 -13.99
CA GLY A 272 -8.18 -4.45 -13.66
C GLY A 272 -8.28 -4.76 -12.17
N LEU A 273 -8.10 -3.76 -11.30
CA LEU A 273 -7.90 -3.94 -9.85
C LEU A 273 -9.16 -4.54 -9.22
N ARG A 274 -8.96 -5.59 -8.42
CA ARG A 274 -10.01 -6.33 -7.71
C ARG A 274 -9.78 -6.34 -6.22
N THR A 275 -8.52 -6.42 -5.79
CA THR A 275 -8.16 -6.52 -4.38
C THR A 275 -7.31 -5.33 -3.97
N LEU A 276 -7.67 -4.69 -2.86
CA LEU A 276 -6.94 -3.57 -2.28
C LEU A 276 -6.68 -3.82 -0.80
N HIS A 277 -5.42 -3.93 -0.43
CA HIS A 277 -4.97 -3.98 0.95
C HIS A 277 -4.53 -2.58 1.39
N LEU A 278 -5.07 -2.10 2.50
CA LEU A 278 -4.67 -0.85 3.12
C LEU A 278 -4.05 -1.12 4.48
N SER A 279 -2.77 -0.82 4.64
CA SER A 279 -2.12 -0.84 5.94
C SER A 279 -1.99 0.59 6.45
N LEU A 280 -2.78 0.95 7.44
CA LEU A 280 -2.77 2.24 8.10
C LEU A 280 -1.94 2.18 9.39
N THR A 281 -0.90 3.00 9.44
CA THR A 281 -0.06 3.18 10.63
C THR A 281 -0.43 4.52 11.29
N ILE A 282 -0.70 4.52 12.59
CA ILE A 282 -1.02 5.73 13.37
C ILE A 282 0.24 6.22 14.06
N ALA A 283 0.72 7.41 13.68
CA ALA A 283 1.92 8.01 14.24
C ALA A 283 1.57 9.17 15.19
N HIS A 284 2.03 9.08 16.44
CA HIS A 284 1.86 10.11 17.47
C HIS A 284 3.20 10.83 17.68
N HIS A 285 3.38 12.07 17.19
CA HIS A 285 4.68 12.73 17.23
C HIS A 285 4.85 13.86 18.27
N GLU A 286 3.79 14.54 18.75
CA GLU A 286 3.96 15.71 19.65
C GLU A 286 3.19 15.64 21.00
N MET A 287 3.63 16.45 21.98
CA MET A 287 2.96 16.69 23.26
C MET A 287 2.26 18.05 23.24
N GLY A 288 0.94 18.09 23.45
CA GLY A 288 0.26 19.32 23.86
C GLY A 288 -0.98 19.71 23.05
N ALA A 289 -2.06 19.91 23.81
CA ALA A 289 -3.30 20.63 23.51
C ALA A 289 -4.28 20.07 22.47
N ASP A 290 -3.89 19.70 21.24
CA ASP A 290 -4.86 19.35 20.19
C ASP A 290 -4.47 18.06 19.46
N GLY A 291 -4.56 16.91 20.13
CA GLY A 291 -4.24 15.60 19.53
C GLY A 291 -5.24 15.19 18.43
N PRO A 292 -4.95 15.36 17.13
CA PRO A 292 -5.95 15.35 16.05
C PRO A 292 -6.11 13.94 15.47
N LEU A 293 -6.16 12.92 16.31
CA LEU A 293 -6.37 11.55 15.82
C LEU A 293 -7.60 10.91 16.42
N ARG A 294 -7.74 10.82 17.74
CA ARG A 294 -8.91 10.15 18.30
C ARG A 294 -10.20 10.95 18.05
N ALA A 295 -10.18 12.26 18.30
CA ALA A 295 -11.33 13.13 18.05
C ALA A 295 -11.61 13.32 16.56
N ASP A 296 -10.56 13.51 15.77
CA ASP A 296 -10.61 13.70 14.33
C ASP A 296 -11.10 12.45 13.61
N LEU A 297 -10.59 11.29 13.98
CA LEU A 297 -11.12 10.05 13.46
C LEU A 297 -12.57 9.86 13.98
N ALA A 298 -12.86 10.09 15.26
CA ALA A 298 -14.23 9.93 15.78
C ALA A 298 -15.29 10.77 15.04
N ALA A 299 -14.92 11.91 14.45
CA ALA A 299 -15.80 12.73 13.64
C ALA A 299 -15.95 12.18 12.19
N PRO A 300 -17.16 11.80 11.75
CA PRO A 300 -17.40 11.32 10.38
C PRO A 300 -16.86 12.23 9.27
N ALA A 301 -17.03 13.54 9.41
CA ALA A 301 -16.62 14.54 8.41
C ALA A 301 -15.09 14.61 8.23
N GLN A 302 -14.35 14.28 9.29
CA GLN A 302 -12.90 14.34 9.28
C GLN A 302 -12.28 13.09 8.67
N LEU A 303 -12.89 11.93 8.87
CA LEU A 303 -12.54 10.75 8.08
C LEU A 303 -12.68 11.03 6.60
N ASP A 304 -13.79 11.65 6.20
CA ASP A 304 -14.04 12.03 4.81
C ASP A 304 -12.87 12.82 4.28
N MET A 305 -12.47 13.89 4.98
CA MET A 305 -11.29 14.70 4.65
C MET A 305 -9.97 13.92 4.61
N TRP A 306 -9.80 12.94 5.49
CA TRP A 306 -8.58 12.14 5.54
C TRP A 306 -8.46 11.17 4.35
N VAL A 307 -9.58 10.60 3.88
CA VAL A 307 -9.59 9.62 2.77
C VAL A 307 -10.23 10.10 1.48
N VAL A 308 -10.45 11.41 1.33
CA VAL A 308 -11.13 11.92 0.14
C VAL A 308 -10.46 11.34 -1.13
N GLY A 309 -9.13 11.21 -1.15
CA GLY A 309 -8.38 10.69 -2.31
C GLY A 309 -8.61 9.21 -2.57
N LEU A 310 -8.71 8.38 -1.52
CA LEU A 310 -9.10 6.98 -1.65
C LEU A 310 -10.53 6.85 -2.18
N GLY A 311 -11.35 7.88 -2.04
CA GLY A 311 -12.68 7.97 -2.66
C GLY A 311 -12.66 7.69 -4.17
N ARG A 312 -11.57 7.98 -4.88
CA ARG A 312 -11.42 7.65 -6.31
C ARG A 312 -11.31 6.16 -6.58
N LEU A 313 -10.79 5.37 -5.64
CA LEU A 313 -10.70 3.92 -5.77
C LEU A 313 -12.09 3.26 -5.70
N ARG A 314 -13.11 3.96 -5.18
CA ARG A 314 -14.52 3.51 -5.19
C ARG A 314 -15.09 3.41 -6.60
N GLU A 315 -14.50 4.12 -7.57
CA GLU A 315 -14.90 4.05 -8.97
C GLU A 315 -14.46 2.73 -9.63
N LEU A 316 -13.55 1.98 -8.98
CA LEU A 316 -13.04 0.70 -9.46
C LEU A 316 -13.98 -0.45 -9.06
N ALA A 317 -13.92 -1.55 -9.80
CA ALA A 317 -14.67 -2.77 -9.51
C ALA A 317 -13.95 -3.62 -8.46
N LEU A 318 -13.66 -3.04 -7.29
CA LEU A 318 -13.06 -3.75 -6.16
C LEU A 318 -14.02 -4.86 -5.69
N GLN A 319 -13.50 -6.08 -5.58
CA GLN A 319 -14.18 -7.25 -5.04
C GLN A 319 -13.82 -7.42 -3.56
N GLU A 320 -12.59 -7.08 -3.20
CA GLU A 320 -12.06 -7.23 -1.86
C GLU A 320 -11.28 -5.99 -1.44
N VAL A 321 -11.52 -5.57 -0.20
CA VAL A 321 -10.74 -4.54 0.46
C VAL A 321 -10.40 -5.05 1.85
N THR A 322 -9.12 -5.08 2.19
CA THR A 322 -8.67 -5.32 3.56
C THR A 322 -8.07 -4.06 4.13
N VAL A 323 -8.28 -3.83 5.43
CA VAL A 323 -7.76 -2.65 6.12
C VAL A 323 -7.18 -3.10 7.44
N VAL A 324 -5.90 -2.79 7.68
CA VAL A 324 -5.21 -3.08 8.93
C VAL A 324 -4.80 -1.76 9.55
N VAL A 325 -5.20 -1.51 10.80
CA VAL A 325 -4.83 -0.30 11.55
C VAL A 325 -3.86 -0.70 12.65
N THR A 326 -2.70 -0.04 12.70
CA THR A 326 -1.60 -0.32 13.63
C THR A 326 -1.02 0.98 14.16
N ASP A 327 -0.35 0.97 15.31
CA ASP A 327 0.43 2.14 15.73
C ASP A 327 1.83 2.10 15.13
N ASP A 328 2.43 3.28 14.91
CA ASP A 328 3.82 3.38 14.50
C ASP A 328 4.72 3.04 15.70
N PRO A 329 5.60 2.03 15.61
CA PRO A 329 6.55 1.72 16.68
C PRO A 329 7.53 2.87 16.95
N GLY A 330 7.79 3.72 15.96
CA GLY A 330 8.61 4.92 16.06
C GLY A 330 7.89 6.12 16.68
N SER A 331 6.57 6.02 16.90
CA SER A 331 5.82 7.11 17.53
C SER A 331 6.14 7.23 19.02
N ARG A 332 5.76 8.37 19.62
CA ARG A 332 5.85 8.65 21.06
C ARG A 332 5.29 7.53 21.93
N PHE A 333 4.26 6.83 21.46
CA PHE A 333 3.62 5.74 22.17
C PHE A 333 4.05 4.36 21.66
N GLY A 334 4.80 4.27 20.57
CA GLY A 334 5.41 3.04 20.08
C GLY A 334 6.57 2.55 20.94
N ILE A 335 7.17 1.42 20.55
CA ILE A 335 8.29 0.79 21.30
C ILE A 335 9.49 1.74 21.38
N ASP A 336 9.87 2.38 20.27
CA ASP A 336 11.03 3.28 20.22
C ASP A 336 10.74 4.57 21.01
N GLY A 337 9.49 5.04 20.95
CA GLY A 337 9.02 6.18 21.74
C GLY A 337 9.05 5.89 23.24
N ALA A 338 8.70 4.68 23.68
CA ALA A 338 8.77 4.29 25.08
C ALA A 338 10.20 4.39 25.63
N GLN A 339 11.20 3.93 24.87
CA GLN A 339 12.61 4.09 25.25
C GLN A 339 13.02 5.56 25.31
N THR A 340 12.56 6.36 24.35
CA THR A 340 12.82 7.80 24.30
C THR A 340 12.19 8.50 25.50
N VAL A 341 10.92 8.25 25.80
CA VAL A 341 10.21 8.81 26.95
C VAL A 341 10.86 8.37 28.26
N ARG A 342 11.30 7.11 28.39
CA ARG A 342 12.05 6.63 29.57
C ARG A 342 13.36 7.41 29.77
N LYS A 343 14.07 7.74 28.67
CA LYS A 343 15.32 8.52 28.72
C LYS A 343 15.08 9.99 29.07
N TYR A 344 14.01 10.61 28.55
CA TYR A 344 13.72 12.03 28.77
C TYR A 344 12.96 12.31 30.06
N MET A 345 12.07 11.42 30.50
CA MET A 345 11.35 11.53 31.77
C MET A 345 12.14 10.82 32.87
N LEU A 346 13.27 11.43 33.25
CA LEU A 346 14.13 11.06 34.38
C LEU A 346 13.32 10.98 35.69
N GLY A 347 12.72 9.82 35.98
CA GLY A 347 12.23 9.47 37.31
C GLY A 347 10.79 9.87 37.68
N HIS A 348 10.02 10.48 36.79
CA HIS A 348 8.64 10.89 37.12
C HIS A 348 7.56 10.17 36.28
N PHE A 349 6.98 9.17 36.95
CA PHE A 349 5.69 8.50 36.71
C PHE A 349 5.53 7.69 35.40
N HIS A 350 5.95 6.42 35.42
CA HIS A 350 5.45 5.38 34.50
C HIS A 350 3.91 5.36 34.39
N GLY A 351 3.21 5.60 35.51
CA GLY A 351 1.74 5.71 35.54
C GLY A 351 1.19 6.84 34.66
N SER A 352 1.95 7.94 34.48
CA SER A 352 1.54 9.03 33.59
C SER A 352 1.61 8.63 32.13
N TRP A 353 2.61 7.83 31.73
CA TRP A 353 2.74 7.36 30.35
C TRP A 353 1.67 6.33 29.99
N GLY A 354 1.38 5.38 30.89
CA GLY A 354 0.28 4.43 30.73
C GLY A 354 -1.07 5.14 30.57
N ALA A 355 -1.36 6.11 31.45
CA ALA A 355 -2.58 6.93 31.37
C ALA A 355 -2.65 7.77 30.08
N MET A 356 -1.53 8.32 29.63
CA MET A 356 -1.46 9.01 28.33
C MET A 356 -1.73 8.06 27.17
N ARG A 357 -1.13 6.85 27.14
CA ARG A 357 -1.44 5.85 26.11
C ARG A 357 -2.90 5.44 26.12
N GLU A 358 -3.49 5.23 27.29
CA GLU A 358 -4.91 4.90 27.43
C GLU A 358 -5.84 5.98 26.86
N ARG A 359 -5.46 7.24 27.04
CA ARG A 359 -6.20 8.39 26.51
C ARG A 359 -6.00 8.57 25.01
N GLU A 360 -4.76 8.49 24.52
CA GLU A 360 -4.39 8.91 23.17
C GLU A 360 -4.39 7.77 22.13
N CYS A 361 -4.07 6.53 22.51
CA CYS A 361 -4.02 5.39 21.59
C CYS A 361 -5.40 4.75 21.40
N PHE A 362 -5.64 4.23 20.20
CA PHE A 362 -6.83 3.44 19.92
C PHE A 362 -6.74 2.06 20.59
N THR A 363 -7.82 1.66 21.22
CA THR A 363 -8.04 0.28 21.64
C THR A 363 -8.16 -0.65 20.43
N ALA A 364 -8.01 -1.96 20.67
CA ALA A 364 -8.28 -2.97 19.67
C ALA A 364 -9.63 -2.87 18.97
N GLY A 365 -10.69 -2.66 19.76
CA GLY A 365 -12.05 -2.50 19.24
C GLY A 365 -12.17 -1.28 18.32
N GLU A 366 -11.55 -0.15 18.70
CA GLU A 366 -11.56 1.06 17.88
C GLU A 366 -10.82 0.84 16.56
N LYS A 367 -9.63 0.22 16.56
CA LYS A 367 -8.87 -0.07 15.33
C LYS A 367 -9.65 -0.97 14.36
N ARG A 368 -10.33 -2.01 14.87
CA ARG A 368 -11.21 -2.88 14.06
C ARG A 368 -12.40 -2.12 13.49
N TRP A 369 -13.06 -1.31 14.33
CA TRP A 369 -14.17 -0.47 13.89
C TRP A 369 -13.72 0.50 12.78
N TRP A 370 -12.54 1.08 12.92
CA TRP A 370 -11.89 1.91 11.91
C TRP A 370 -11.64 1.18 10.60
N ALA A 371 -11.04 -0.01 10.68
CA ALA A 371 -10.78 -0.87 9.53
C ALA A 371 -12.07 -1.19 8.77
N GLU A 372 -13.11 -1.65 9.46
CA GLU A 372 -14.39 -2.00 8.83
C GLU A 372 -15.13 -0.79 8.24
N ARG A 373 -15.09 0.36 8.93
CA ARG A 373 -15.66 1.60 8.38
C ARG A 373 -14.98 2.00 7.08
N MET A 374 -13.65 1.94 7.02
CA MET A 374 -12.87 2.25 5.82
C MET A 374 -13.16 1.26 4.68
N ARG A 375 -13.14 -0.03 5.01
CA ARG A 375 -13.45 -1.13 4.09
C ARG A 375 -14.84 -0.96 3.47
N GLY A 376 -15.85 -0.73 4.31
CA GLY A 376 -17.22 -0.47 3.88
C GLY A 376 -17.29 0.71 2.92
N ARG A 377 -16.65 1.83 3.24
CA ARG A 377 -16.63 3.02 2.37
C ARG A 377 -16.07 2.74 0.97
N LEU A 378 -14.98 1.96 0.89
CA LEU A 378 -14.30 1.66 -0.37
C LEU A 378 -15.09 0.68 -1.24
N LEU A 379 -15.81 -0.25 -0.63
CA LEU A 379 -16.67 -1.21 -1.33
C LEU A 379 -18.05 -0.65 -1.72
N TRP A 380 -18.57 0.36 -1.00
CA TRP A 380 -19.96 0.84 -1.14
C TRP A 380 -20.26 1.65 -2.42
N GLY A 381 -19.27 1.95 -3.28
CA GLY A 381 -19.38 2.91 -4.39
C GLY A 381 -20.34 2.62 -5.57
N ARG A 382 -21.23 1.62 -5.51
CA ARG A 382 -22.04 1.21 -6.68
C ARG A 382 -23.53 0.91 -6.46
N LYS A 383 -23.99 0.72 -5.22
CA LYS A 383 -25.41 0.44 -4.97
C LYS A 383 -26.02 1.69 -4.37
N GLY A 384 -27.04 2.23 -5.05
CA GLY A 384 -27.69 3.51 -4.76
C GLY A 384 -27.77 3.84 -3.26
N ASP A 385 -27.18 4.98 -2.92
CA ASP A 385 -27.24 5.63 -1.61
C ASP A 385 -28.68 6.07 -1.29
N GLU A 386 -29.48 5.20 -0.66
CA GLU A 386 -30.63 5.70 0.14
C GLU A 386 -30.90 4.94 1.46
N GLY A 387 -30.30 3.77 1.75
CA GLY A 387 -30.90 2.88 2.76
C GLY A 387 -30.22 2.66 4.12
N TYR A 388 -28.87 2.62 4.21
CA TYR A 388 -28.26 1.68 5.16
C TYR A 388 -27.37 2.23 6.28
N TYR A 389 -27.20 3.55 6.40
CA TYR A 389 -26.46 4.09 7.56
C TYR A 389 -27.23 4.03 8.89
N THR A 390 -28.49 3.57 8.89
CA THR A 390 -29.35 3.59 10.09
C THR A 390 -29.52 2.25 10.80
N SER A 391 -29.00 1.12 10.29
CA SER A 391 -29.29 -0.22 10.86
C SER A 391 -28.09 -0.95 11.48
N ALA A 392 -26.89 -0.37 11.51
CA ALA A 392 -25.84 -0.86 12.38
C ALA A 392 -26.25 -0.58 13.85
N GLY A 393 -26.79 -1.62 14.48
CA GLY A 393 -27.43 -1.59 15.78
C GLY A 393 -26.69 -0.71 16.79
N HIS A 394 -27.46 0.16 17.43
CA HIS A 394 -27.17 0.69 18.75
C HIS A 394 -26.87 -0.44 19.75
N HIS A 395 -25.65 -0.98 19.74
CA HIS A 395 -24.99 -1.29 21.00
C HIS A 395 -24.38 0.00 21.52
N ARG A 396 -25.27 0.87 22.02
CA ARG A 396 -24.90 1.94 22.94
C ARG A 396 -24.46 1.29 24.25
N THR A 397 -23.16 1.12 24.41
CA THR A 397 -22.49 1.77 25.53
C THR A 397 -21.33 2.56 24.94
N SER A 398 -21.65 3.71 24.34
CA SER A 398 -20.65 4.77 24.29
C SER A 398 -20.26 5.04 25.74
N PRO A 399 -18.98 4.94 26.14
CA PRO A 399 -18.59 5.34 27.47
C PRO A 399 -18.96 6.82 27.63
N GLN A 400 -19.87 7.12 28.55
CA GLN A 400 -20.12 8.50 28.96
C GLN A 400 -18.81 9.03 29.54
N TYR A 401 -18.09 9.81 28.74
CA TYR A 401 -16.95 10.58 29.20
C TYR A 401 -17.49 11.68 30.11
N ASN A 402 -17.47 11.41 31.42
CA ASN A 402 -17.67 12.46 32.42
C ASN A 402 -16.44 13.36 32.40
N SER A 403 -16.53 14.46 31.66
CA SER A 403 -15.65 15.61 31.80
C SER A 403 -16.03 16.38 33.07
N SER A 404 -15.82 15.80 34.25
CA SER A 404 -15.89 16.53 35.51
C SER A 404 -14.56 17.26 35.71
N SER A 405 -14.59 18.54 35.40
CA SER A 405 -13.58 19.55 35.72
C SER A 405 -13.36 19.63 37.23
N ASN A 406 -12.22 19.10 37.69
CA ASN A 406 -11.68 19.41 39.01
C ASN A 406 -11.01 20.80 38.97
N SER A 407 -11.78 21.84 39.23
CA SER A 407 -11.27 23.15 39.64
C SER A 407 -11.50 23.33 41.14
N ARG A 408 -10.56 22.85 41.96
CA ARG A 408 -10.37 23.30 43.34
C ARG A 408 -9.02 22.81 43.83
N LEU A 409 -8.04 23.71 43.86
CA LEU A 409 -6.97 23.80 44.85
C LEU A 409 -6.08 25.01 44.49
N SER A 410 -6.45 26.18 45.02
CA SER A 410 -5.53 27.29 45.27
C SER A 410 -5.85 27.81 46.66
N ARG A 411 -4.78 28.09 47.40
CA ARG A 411 -4.70 28.48 48.81
C ARG A 411 -5.52 29.70 49.19
#